data_AF-A0A2G6S6G5-F1
#
_entry.id   AF-A0A2G6S6G5-F1
#
_cell.length_a   1.000
_cell.length_b   1.000
_cell.length_c   1.000
_cell.angle_alpha   90.00
_cell.angle_beta   90.00
_cell.angle_gamma   90.00
#
_symmetry.space_group_name_H-M   'P 1'
#
loop_
_entity.id
_entity.type
_entity.pdbx_description
1 polymer ?
#
loop_
_entity_poly.entity_id
_entity_poly.type
_entity_poly.pdbx_seq_one_letter_code
_entity_poly.pdbx_strand_id
1 'polypeptide(L)'
;MSLSVFLELRFWLLVGFSLVLPVGIYALLLVTRSISRWAVLGFGVALVLIAGVDVYLLESMAAQAKSTPSLADDVWFSSELTIALYLLPVVFGGIGVNLISHVLLRHLTEAEGRFDREHSDR
;
A
#
# COMPACT_ATOMS: atom_id res chain seq x y z
N MET A 1 12.98 29.88 5.41
CA MET A 1 11.75 29.42 6.08
C MET A 1 10.83 28.67 5.11
N SER A 2 11.33 27.62 4.47
CA SER A 2 10.57 26.81 3.50
C SER A 2 10.59 25.31 3.80
N LEU A 3 11.57 24.81 4.55
CA LEU A 3 11.72 23.38 4.85
C LEU A 3 10.58 22.80 5.72
N SER A 4 10.10 23.55 6.71
CA SER A 4 9.06 23.06 7.64
C SER A 4 7.73 22.78 6.95
N VAL A 5 7.29 23.65 6.02
CA VAL A 5 6.01 23.50 5.31
C VAL A 5 6.03 22.28 4.38
N PHE A 6 7.16 22.00 3.71
CA PHE A 6 7.29 20.80 2.87
C PHE A 6 7.37 19.51 3.69
N LEU A 7 7.97 19.54 4.89
CA LEU A 7 7.96 18.41 5.83
C LEU A 7 6.55 18.14 6.35
N GLU A 8 5.84 19.19 6.74
CA GLU A 8 4.47 19.10 7.24
C GLU A 8 3.51 18.57 6.17
N LEU A 9 3.57 19.10 4.94
CA LEU A 9 2.75 18.62 3.82
C LEU A 9 3.01 17.13 3.51
N ARG A 10 4.28 16.72 3.44
CA ARG A 10 4.65 15.31 3.16
C ARG A 10 4.22 14.36 4.26
N PHE A 11 4.33 14.79 5.52
CA PHE A 11 3.85 14.02 6.66
C PHE A 11 2.34 13.78 6.58
N TRP A 12 1.54 14.82 6.31
CA TRP A 12 0.10 14.67 6.15
C TRP A 12 -0.29 13.84 4.93
N LEU A 13 0.50 13.92 3.86
CA LEU A 13 0.37 13.04 2.69
C LEU A 13 0.58 11.58 3.07
N LEU A 14 1.65 11.28 3.81
CA LEU A 14 1.94 9.94 4.30
C LEU A 14 0.84 9.44 5.24
N VAL A 15 0.36 10.25 6.18
CA VAL A 15 -0.78 9.88 7.04
C VAL A 15 -2.04 9.61 6.20
N GLY A 16 -2.31 10.42 5.19
CA GLY A 16 -3.44 10.24 4.28
C GLY A 16 -3.35 8.92 3.50
N PHE A 17 -2.22 8.66 2.85
CA PHE A 17 -2.01 7.48 2.00
C PHE A 17 -1.82 6.19 2.79
N SER A 18 -1.15 6.26 3.93
CA SER A 18 -0.77 5.10 4.72
C SER A 18 -1.80 4.74 5.81
N LEU A 19 -2.72 5.63 6.17
CA LEU A 19 -3.72 5.34 7.21
C LEU A 19 -5.15 5.55 6.73
N VAL A 20 -5.46 6.73 6.20
CA VAL A 20 -6.84 7.10 5.87
C VAL A 20 -7.34 6.33 4.65
N LEU A 21 -6.53 6.27 3.59
CA LEU A 21 -6.92 5.68 2.32
C LEU A 21 -7.10 4.14 2.40
N PRO A 22 -6.21 3.36 3.04
CA PRO A 22 -6.36 1.91 3.17
C PRO A 22 -7.55 1.54 4.07
N VAL A 23 -7.73 2.25 5.19
CA VAL A 23 -8.89 2.06 6.09
C VAL A 23 -10.19 2.42 5.38
N GLY A 24 -10.20 3.52 4.63
CA GLY A 24 -11.37 3.96 3.85
C GLY A 24 -11.77 2.93 2.79
N ILE A 25 -10.80 2.41 2.03
CA ILE A 25 -11.10 1.37 1.03
C ILE A 25 -11.57 0.08 1.72
N TYR A 26 -10.92 -0.35 2.81
CA TYR A 26 -11.34 -1.55 3.54
C TYR A 26 -12.75 -1.43 4.12
N ALA A 27 -13.10 -0.28 4.70
CA ALA A 27 -14.46 -0.01 5.18
C ALA A 27 -15.49 -0.04 4.05
N LEU A 28 -15.16 0.55 2.88
CA LEU A 28 -16.00 0.46 1.67
C LEU A 28 -16.22 -0.98 1.21
N LEU A 29 -15.17 -1.80 1.25
CA LEU A 29 -15.25 -3.22 0.92
C LEU A 29 -16.10 -4.01 1.94
N LEU A 30 -16.03 -3.68 3.22
CA LEU A 30 -16.88 -4.32 4.25
C LEU A 30 -18.37 -3.97 4.10
N VAL A 31 -18.67 -2.74 3.69
CA VAL A 31 -20.06 -2.29 3.48
C VAL A 31 -20.64 -2.84 2.16
N THR A 32 -19.80 -3.21 1.20
CA THR A 32 -20.26 -3.73 -0.10
C THR A 32 -20.54 -5.24 -0.03
N ARG A 33 -21.81 -5.60 -0.20
CA ARG A 33 -22.33 -6.97 -0.05
C ARG A 33 -21.83 -7.97 -1.12
N SER A 34 -21.31 -7.48 -2.25
CA SER A 34 -20.70 -8.32 -3.30
C SER A 34 -19.53 -7.57 -3.94
N ILE A 35 -18.33 -8.14 -3.86
CA ILE A 35 -17.12 -7.56 -4.45
C ILE A 35 -16.76 -8.37 -5.70
N SER A 36 -16.61 -7.70 -6.85
CA SER A 36 -16.19 -8.35 -8.09
C SER A 36 -14.69 -8.67 -8.05
N ARG A 37 -14.24 -9.67 -8.81
CA ARG A 37 -12.82 -10.06 -8.88
C ARG A 37 -11.93 -8.94 -9.42
N TRP A 38 -12.46 -8.14 -10.34
CA TRP A 38 -11.79 -6.94 -10.86
C TRP A 38 -11.63 -5.86 -9.79
N ALA A 39 -12.63 -5.69 -8.90
CA ALA A 39 -12.52 -4.78 -7.78
C ALA A 39 -11.45 -5.25 -6.77
N VAL A 40 -11.39 -6.56 -6.46
CA VAL A 40 -10.33 -7.13 -5.61
C VAL A 40 -8.95 -6.95 -6.24
N LEU A 41 -8.80 -7.19 -7.54
CA LEU A 41 -7.54 -6.98 -8.26
C LEU A 41 -7.12 -5.50 -8.25
N GLY A 42 -8.06 -4.61 -8.56
CA GLY A 42 -7.81 -3.16 -8.52
C GLY A 42 -7.41 -2.68 -7.14
N PHE A 43 -8.03 -3.23 -6.08
CA PHE A 43 -7.64 -2.94 -4.71
C PHE A 43 -6.23 -3.44 -4.37
N GLY A 44 -5.90 -4.68 -4.76
CA GLY A 44 -4.55 -5.22 -4.58
C GLY A 44 -3.49 -4.37 -5.26
N VAL A 45 -3.73 -3.94 -6.50
CA VAL A 45 -2.84 -3.02 -7.24
C VAL A 45 -2.72 -1.67 -6.55
N ALA A 46 -3.84 -1.10 -6.08
CA ALA A 46 -3.83 0.16 -5.35
C ALA A 46 -2.97 0.08 -4.09
N LEU A 47 -3.10 -0.99 -3.28
CA LEU A 47 -2.28 -1.19 -2.07
C LEU A 47 -0.77 -1.28 -2.39
N VAL A 48 -0.39 -1.97 -3.47
CA VAL A 48 1.02 -2.04 -3.89
C VAL A 48 1.56 -0.66 -4.31
N LEU A 49 0.76 0.11 -5.06
CA LEU A 49 1.15 1.47 -5.47
C LEU A 49 1.28 2.41 -4.27
N ILE A 50 0.33 2.35 -3.32
CA ILE A 50 0.36 3.11 -2.08
C ILE A 50 1.63 2.78 -1.28
N ALA A 51 1.95 1.49 -1.12
CA ALA A 51 3.18 1.07 -0.46
C ALA A 51 4.44 1.66 -1.11
N GLY A 52 4.50 1.69 -2.44
CA GLY A 52 5.61 2.32 -3.16
C GLY A 52 5.72 3.84 -2.91
N VAL A 53 4.58 4.54 -2.90
CA VAL A 53 4.53 5.97 -2.59
C VAL A 53 4.96 6.25 -1.15
N ASP A 54 4.51 5.44 -0.20
CA ASP A 54 4.86 5.55 1.22
C ASP A 54 6.37 5.35 1.44
N VAL A 55 6.99 4.34 0.81
CA VAL A 55 8.45 4.14 0.86
C VAL A 55 9.19 5.34 0.30
N TYR A 56 8.77 5.87 -0.85
CA TYR A 56 9.39 7.05 -1.46
C TYR A 56 9.29 8.28 -0.56
N LEU A 57 8.12 8.51 0.05
CA LEU A 57 7.92 9.62 0.97
C LEU A 57 8.82 9.46 2.21
N LEU A 58 8.87 8.29 2.82
CA LEU A 58 9.74 8.01 3.97
C LEU A 58 11.22 8.23 3.64
N GLU A 59 11.70 7.70 2.51
CA GLU A 59 13.08 7.88 2.09
C GLU A 59 13.40 9.36 1.83
N SER A 60 12.49 10.09 1.17
CA SER A 60 12.66 11.52 0.91
C SER A 60 12.71 12.35 2.20
N MET A 61 11.91 12.01 3.20
CA MET A 61 11.90 12.69 4.50
C MET A 61 13.16 12.34 5.30
N ALA A 62 13.57 11.08 5.32
CA ALA A 62 14.81 10.64 5.96
C ALA A 62 16.06 11.31 5.37
N ALA A 63 16.10 11.50 4.05
CA ALA A 63 17.20 12.21 3.39
C ALA A 63 17.28 13.70 3.77
N GLN A 64 16.13 14.35 4.00
CA GLN A 64 16.05 15.77 4.38
C GLN A 64 16.26 16.02 5.87
N ALA A 65 15.85 15.07 6.73
CA ALA A 65 16.15 15.12 8.14
C ALA A 65 17.67 15.08 8.39
N LYS A 66 18.41 14.27 7.62
CA LYS A 66 19.89 14.20 7.69
C LYS A 66 20.60 15.50 7.32
N SER A 67 19.96 16.39 6.56
CA SER A 67 20.57 17.66 6.10
C SER A 67 20.14 18.88 6.92
N THR A 68 19.25 18.72 7.90
CA THR A 68 18.71 19.82 8.71
C THR A 68 19.10 19.64 10.19
N PRO A 69 19.88 20.56 10.79
CA PRO A 69 20.25 20.47 12.20
C PRO A 69 19.13 21.05 13.08
N SER A 70 17.96 20.37 13.12
CA SER A 70 16.85 20.76 13.98
C SER A 70 16.59 19.70 15.06
N LEU A 71 16.60 20.11 16.33
CA LEU A 71 16.36 19.25 17.51
C LEU A 71 14.96 18.59 17.52
N ALA A 72 14.03 19.09 16.70
CA ALA A 72 12.69 18.52 16.54
C ALA A 72 12.68 17.33 15.57
N ASP A 73 13.54 17.33 14.55
CA ASP A 73 13.68 16.21 13.60
C ASP A 73 14.34 14.99 14.26
N ASP A 74 15.29 15.22 15.17
CA ASP A 74 16.02 14.16 15.86
C ASP A 74 15.11 13.28 16.74
N VAL A 75 14.11 13.85 17.42
CA VAL A 75 13.20 13.07 18.30
C VAL A 75 12.21 12.23 17.50
N TRP A 76 11.77 12.70 16.33
CA TRP A 76 10.82 11.96 15.49
C TRP A 76 11.50 10.87 14.66
N PHE A 77 12.67 11.15 14.08
CA PHE A 77 13.36 10.22 13.17
C PHE A 77 14.27 9.20 13.89
N SER A 78 14.75 9.46 15.11
CA SER A 78 15.60 8.51 15.86
C SER A 78 14.83 7.48 16.68
N SER A 79 13.49 7.55 16.72
CA SER A 79 12.67 6.69 17.58
C SER A 79 12.04 5.49 16.85
N GLU A 80 11.55 4.53 17.64
CA GLU A 80 10.74 3.37 17.23
C GLU A 80 9.58 3.74 16.27
N LEU A 81 9.13 4.99 16.29
CA LEU A 81 8.11 5.52 15.38
C LEU A 81 8.53 5.42 13.91
N THR A 82 9.79 5.69 13.57
CA THR A 82 10.29 5.54 12.19
C THR A 82 10.22 4.09 11.73
N ILE A 83 10.60 3.15 12.60
CA ILE A 83 10.51 1.70 12.33
C ILE A 83 9.05 1.29 12.14
N ALA A 84 8.14 1.80 12.98
CA ALA A 84 6.70 1.54 12.86
C ALA A 84 6.12 2.11 11.55
N LEU A 85 6.56 3.30 11.11
CA LEU A 85 6.13 3.90 9.85
C LEU A 85 6.64 3.12 8.63
N TYR A 86 7.84 2.52 8.69
CA TYR A 86 8.32 1.61 7.64
C TYR A 86 7.54 0.29 7.59
N LEU A 87 6.88 -0.11 8.66
CA LEU A 87 6.06 -1.32 8.69
C LEU A 87 4.80 -1.20 7.82
N LEU A 88 4.19 -0.01 7.76
CA LEU A 88 2.97 0.22 6.99
C LEU A 88 3.09 -0.12 5.49
N PRO A 89 4.07 0.43 4.74
CA PRO A 89 4.23 0.07 3.33
C PRO A 89 4.55 -1.42 3.13
N VAL A 90 5.30 -2.03 4.05
CA VAL A 90 5.57 -3.48 3.99
C VAL A 90 4.28 -4.29 4.11
N VAL A 91 3.42 -3.94 5.07
CA VAL A 91 2.13 -4.60 5.27
C VAL A 91 1.21 -4.38 4.06
N PHE A 92 1.08 -3.16 3.56
CA PHE A 92 0.23 -2.88 2.39
C PHE A 92 0.74 -3.56 1.13
N GLY A 93 2.05 -3.55 0.89
CA GLY A 93 2.67 -4.28 -0.20
C GLY A 93 2.38 -5.78 -0.10
N GLY A 94 2.58 -6.38 1.07
CA GLY A 94 2.30 -7.80 1.31
C GLY A 94 0.84 -8.18 1.08
N ILE A 95 -0.10 -7.41 1.63
CA ILE A 95 -1.54 -7.64 1.43
C ILE A 95 -1.92 -7.46 -0.05
N GLY A 96 -1.43 -6.40 -0.68
CA GLY A 96 -1.72 -6.10 -2.09
C GLY A 96 -1.25 -7.21 -3.02
N VAL A 97 0.00 -7.68 -2.86
CA VAL A 97 0.55 -8.81 -3.61
C VAL A 97 -0.28 -10.07 -3.38
N ASN A 98 -0.63 -10.39 -2.14
CA ASN A 98 -1.43 -11.58 -1.82
C ASN A 98 -2.82 -11.55 -2.49
N LEU A 99 -3.49 -10.39 -2.51
CA LEU A 99 -4.77 -10.22 -3.19
C LEU A 99 -4.64 -10.43 -4.70
N ILE A 100 -3.62 -9.83 -5.32
CA ILE A 100 -3.35 -9.99 -6.75
C ILE A 100 -3.11 -11.48 -7.07
N SER A 101 -2.23 -12.14 -6.30
CA SER A 101 -1.93 -13.56 -6.46
C SER A 101 -3.19 -14.43 -6.37
N HIS A 102 -4.06 -14.17 -5.39
CA HIS A 102 -5.30 -14.91 -5.23
C HIS A 102 -6.21 -14.78 -6.47
N VAL A 103 -6.37 -13.56 -7.00
CA VAL A 103 -7.22 -13.34 -8.19
C VAL A 103 -6.63 -14.01 -9.43
N LEU A 104 -5.32 -13.91 -9.64
CA LEU A 104 -4.63 -14.49 -10.80
C LEU A 104 -4.69 -16.01 -10.79
N LEU A 105 -4.34 -16.64 -9.66
CA LEU A 105 -4.37 -18.10 -9.52
C LEU A 105 -5.79 -18.64 -9.75
N ARG A 106 -6.79 -18.00 -9.17
CA ARG A 106 -8.19 -18.39 -9.38
C ARG A 106 -8.61 -18.27 -10.85
N HIS A 107 -8.15 -17.22 -11.54
CA HIS A 107 -8.44 -17.05 -12.97
C HIS A 107 -7.79 -18.15 -13.82
N LEU A 108 -6.54 -18.51 -13.51
CA LEU A 108 -5.82 -19.60 -14.19
C LEU A 108 -6.51 -20.94 -13.97
N THR A 109 -6.82 -21.31 -12.72
CA THR A 109 -7.49 -22.58 -12.42
C THR A 109 -8.84 -22.71 -13.14
N GLU A 110 -9.58 -21.61 -13.28
CA GLU A 110 -10.83 -21.62 -14.03
C GLU A 110 -10.62 -21.71 -15.55
N ALA A 111 -9.52 -21.16 -16.07
CA ALA A 111 -9.16 -21.28 -17.48
C ALA A 111 -8.72 -22.72 -17.81
N GLU A 112 -7.89 -23.33 -16.96
CA GLU A 112 -7.48 -24.73 -17.06
C GLU A 112 -8.70 -25.66 -17.05
N GLY A 113 -9.60 -25.50 -16.09
CA GLY A 113 -10.81 -26.31 -16.02
C GLY A 113 -11.78 -26.11 -17.20
N ARG A 114 -11.72 -24.97 -17.92
CA ARG A 114 -12.46 -24.81 -19.19
C ARG A 114 -11.78 -25.55 -20.32
N PHE A 115 -10.46 -25.42 -20.43
CA PHE A 115 -9.66 -26.11 -21.44
C PHE A 115 -9.80 -27.63 -21.35
N ASP A 116 -9.71 -28.20 -20.14
CA ASP A 116 -9.84 -29.64 -19.90
C ASP A 116 -11.22 -30.16 -20.34
N ARG A 117 -12.30 -29.42 -20.05
CA ARG A 117 -13.65 -29.79 -20.49
C ARG A 117 -13.81 -29.76 -22.01
N GLU A 118 -13.22 -28.77 -22.68
CA GLU A 118 -13.27 -28.66 -24.15
C GLU A 118 -12.43 -29.73 -24.86
N HIS A 119 -11.42 -30.30 -24.19
CA HIS A 119 -10.51 -31.29 -24.76
C HIS A 119 -10.71 -32.73 -24.25
N SER A 120 -11.55 -32.95 -23.24
CA SER A 120 -11.87 -34.31 -22.73
C SER A 120 -12.86 -35.08 -23.62
N ASP A 121 -13.54 -34.41 -24.55
CA ASP A 121 -14.50 -35.01 -25.50
C ASP A 121 -13.87 -35.38 -26.87
N ARG A 122 -12.53 -35.45 -26.95
CA ARG A 122 -11.76 -35.95 -28.11
C ARG A 122 -10.89 -37.13 -27.71
#